data_AF-A0A538PH53-F1
#
_entry.id   AF-A0A538PH53-F1
#
_cell.length_a   1.000
_cell.length_b   1.000
_cell.length_c   1.000
_cell.angle_alpha   90.00
_cell.angle_beta   90.00
_cell.angle_gamma   90.00
#
_symmetry.space_group_name_H-M   'P 1'
#
loop_
_entity.id
_entity.type
_entity.pdbx_description
1 polymer ?
#
loop_
_entity_poly.entity_id
_entity_poly.type
_entity_poly.pdbx_seq_one_letter_code
_entity_poly.pdbx_strand_id
1 'polypeptide(L)'
;MKSLAEWAPRANPDDYFGKSLLELAKAVEEIERAERVRERDYEALESWVTEVVRGRHWGWKGFAYSDDPDFPQQELRARRDALHARLKRFVEDAGADLAPRLRNELWPVVEAYESAKQQAGCLDFTDLLICTRNLLRDSQEVRAELQQRFTHFFVDEFQDTDPLQVEILLLLAADDLAVTDWQVARPCAGKLFLVGDPKQSIYRFRRADVRLYREVQRRLIEQGARPVHLSVSFRSVPQIQEAVNAAFPVSPEHRGATGRDRSAGTRSACRLRQDRQLPHR
;
A
#
# COMPACT_ATOMS: atom_id res chain seq x y z
N MET A 1 7.45 -18.20 -28.12
CA MET A 1 8.53 -18.85 -27.33
C MET A 1 9.45 -19.65 -28.25
N LYS A 2 8.97 -20.70 -28.94
CA LYS A 2 9.78 -21.54 -29.85
C LYS A 2 10.65 -20.74 -30.83
N SER A 3 10.05 -19.79 -31.55
CA SER A 3 10.76 -18.92 -32.51
C SER A 3 11.89 -18.06 -31.92
N LEU A 4 11.92 -17.85 -30.59
CA LEU A 4 13.01 -17.15 -29.89
C LEU A 4 14.03 -18.15 -29.34
N ALA A 5 13.57 -19.31 -28.89
CA ALA A 5 14.41 -20.42 -28.40
C ALA A 5 15.35 -20.94 -29.50
N GLU A 6 14.91 -20.97 -30.76
CA GLU A 6 15.73 -21.39 -31.92
C GLU A 6 17.00 -20.54 -32.11
N TRP A 7 17.02 -19.31 -31.58
CA TRP A 7 18.18 -18.41 -31.66
C TRP A 7 19.17 -18.60 -30.51
N ALA A 8 18.81 -19.35 -29.45
CA ALA A 8 19.66 -19.56 -28.28
C ALA A 8 21.04 -20.19 -28.63
N PRO A 9 21.16 -21.17 -29.55
CA PRO A 9 22.46 -21.75 -29.91
C PRO A 9 23.39 -20.78 -30.66
N ARG A 10 22.84 -19.73 -31.29
CA ARG A 10 23.60 -18.70 -32.01
C ARG A 10 23.94 -17.49 -31.14
N ALA A 11 23.35 -17.40 -29.95
CA ALA A 11 23.60 -16.30 -29.04
C ALA A 11 24.88 -16.53 -28.24
N ASN A 12 25.60 -15.45 -27.93
CA ASN A 12 26.77 -15.53 -27.06
C ASN A 12 26.35 -16.03 -25.66
N PRO A 13 26.85 -17.19 -25.19
CA PRO A 13 26.46 -17.78 -23.91
C PRO A 13 26.98 -17.00 -22.70
N ASP A 14 27.99 -16.13 -22.86
CA ASP A 14 28.52 -15.30 -21.79
C ASP A 14 27.74 -13.99 -21.62
N ASP A 15 27.00 -13.56 -22.64
CA ASP A 15 26.15 -12.38 -22.57
C ASP A 15 24.81 -12.67 -21.87
N TYR A 16 24.38 -11.71 -21.06
CA TYR A 16 23.11 -11.79 -20.31
C TYR A 16 21.89 -11.92 -21.24
N PHE A 17 21.89 -11.31 -22.43
CA PHE A 17 20.80 -11.51 -23.37
C PHE A 17 20.79 -12.93 -23.93
N GLY A 18 21.95 -13.48 -24.30
CA GLY A 18 22.06 -14.87 -24.76
C GLY A 18 21.62 -15.87 -23.69
N LYS A 19 22.02 -15.66 -22.43
CA LYS A 19 21.51 -16.43 -21.28
C LYS A 19 19.99 -16.35 -21.16
N SER A 20 19.38 -15.19 -21.41
CA SER A 20 17.92 -15.06 -21.37
C SER A 20 17.21 -15.88 -22.47
N LEU A 21 17.81 -16.00 -23.65
CA LEU A 21 17.30 -16.86 -24.73
C LEU A 21 17.47 -18.34 -24.40
N LEU A 22 18.57 -18.71 -23.74
CA LEU A 22 18.80 -20.08 -23.27
C LEU A 22 17.75 -20.50 -22.22
N GLU A 23 17.40 -19.62 -21.28
CA GLU A 23 16.32 -19.90 -20.33
C GLU A 23 14.98 -20.11 -21.05
N LEU A 24 14.68 -19.33 -22.09
CA LEU A 24 13.49 -19.56 -22.92
C LEU A 24 13.54 -20.88 -23.71
N ALA A 25 14.73 -21.32 -24.13
CA ALA A 25 14.90 -22.58 -24.84
C ALA A 25 14.70 -23.80 -23.93
N LYS A 26 15.33 -23.81 -22.76
CA LYS A 26 15.09 -24.81 -21.71
C LYS A 26 13.60 -24.89 -21.38
N ALA A 27 12.99 -23.71 -21.26
CA ALA A 27 11.58 -23.59 -20.96
C ALA A 27 10.68 -24.26 -22.04
N VAL A 28 10.96 -24.02 -23.31
CA VAL A 28 10.25 -24.68 -24.42
C VAL A 28 10.45 -26.20 -24.39
N GLU A 29 11.69 -26.65 -24.15
CA GLU A 29 12.03 -28.07 -24.11
C GLU A 29 11.29 -28.82 -22.99
N GLU A 30 11.18 -28.21 -21.81
CA GLU A 30 10.43 -28.76 -20.68
C GLU A 30 8.94 -28.96 -21.01
N ILE A 31 8.29 -27.96 -21.61
CA ILE A 31 6.89 -28.08 -22.05
C ILE A 31 6.74 -29.23 -23.04
N GLU A 32 7.57 -29.28 -24.08
CA GLU A 32 7.49 -30.31 -25.11
C GLU A 32 7.79 -31.70 -24.55
N ARG A 33 8.67 -31.80 -23.56
CA ARG A 33 8.93 -33.06 -22.85
C ARG A 33 7.73 -33.48 -22.01
N ALA A 34 7.10 -32.56 -21.28
CA ALA A 34 5.93 -32.84 -20.47
C ALA A 34 4.73 -33.31 -21.32
N GLU A 35 4.45 -32.60 -22.43
CA GLU A 35 3.36 -32.90 -23.37
C GLU A 35 3.57 -34.22 -24.14
N ARG A 36 4.81 -34.74 -24.22
CA ARG A 36 5.10 -36.05 -24.84
C ARG A 36 4.80 -37.25 -23.92
N VAL A 37 4.81 -37.03 -22.60
CA VAL A 37 4.71 -38.12 -21.60
C VAL A 37 3.31 -38.21 -21.01
N ARG A 38 2.57 -37.09 -20.96
CA ARG A 38 1.23 -37.01 -20.38
C ARG A 38 0.29 -36.25 -21.31
N GLU A 39 -1.01 -36.52 -21.16
CA GLU A 39 -2.04 -35.64 -21.70
C GLU A 39 -1.87 -34.23 -21.13
N ARG A 40 -2.29 -33.21 -21.90
CA ARG A 40 -1.98 -31.82 -21.61
C ARG A 40 -2.55 -31.37 -20.26
N ASP A 41 -1.65 -31.16 -19.29
CA ASP A 41 -1.97 -30.69 -17.95
C ASP A 41 -1.95 -29.15 -17.91
N TYR A 42 -3.14 -28.55 -17.91
CA TYR A 42 -3.30 -27.10 -17.95
C TYR A 42 -2.88 -26.42 -16.63
N GLU A 43 -3.02 -27.10 -15.48
CA GLU A 43 -2.61 -26.55 -14.18
C GLU A 43 -1.08 -26.50 -14.06
N ALA A 44 -0.41 -27.58 -14.47
CA ALA A 44 1.05 -27.61 -14.52
C ALA A 44 1.61 -26.55 -15.48
N LEU A 45 0.96 -26.35 -16.65
CA LEU A 45 1.33 -25.31 -17.61
C LEU A 45 1.12 -23.90 -17.03
N GLU A 46 0.02 -23.64 -16.32
CA GLU A 46 -0.24 -22.34 -15.70
C GLU A 46 0.81 -22.00 -14.63
N SER A 47 1.09 -22.94 -13.73
CA SER A 47 2.12 -22.80 -12.69
C SER A 47 3.47 -22.47 -13.31
N TRP A 48 3.84 -23.24 -14.33
CA TRP A 48 5.10 -23.07 -15.04
C TRP A 48 5.18 -21.73 -15.80
N VAL A 49 4.12 -21.31 -16.49
CA VAL A 49 4.08 -20.01 -17.18
C VAL A 49 4.26 -18.87 -16.16
N THR A 50 3.66 -19.01 -14.99
CA THR A 50 3.80 -18.05 -13.88
C THR A 50 5.25 -17.97 -13.39
N GLU A 51 5.95 -19.10 -13.25
CA GLU A 51 7.37 -19.13 -12.87
C GLU A 51 8.26 -18.47 -13.93
N VAL A 52 8.05 -18.79 -15.21
CA VAL A 52 8.79 -18.20 -16.32
C VAL A 52 8.60 -16.68 -16.33
N VAL A 53 7.38 -16.17 -16.21
CA VAL A 53 7.07 -14.72 -16.20
C VAL A 53 7.76 -13.97 -15.04
N ARG A 54 7.89 -14.61 -13.87
CA ARG A 54 8.53 -14.04 -12.67
C ARG A 54 10.07 -14.16 -12.69
N GLY A 55 10.64 -14.88 -13.66
CA GLY A 55 12.07 -15.10 -13.76
C GLY A 55 12.89 -13.81 -13.90
N ARG A 56 14.06 -13.76 -13.26
CA ARG A 56 14.98 -12.59 -13.36
C ARG A 56 15.57 -12.41 -14.77
N HIS A 57 15.49 -13.43 -15.62
CA HIS A 57 16.07 -13.45 -16.96
C HIS A 57 15.46 -12.43 -17.92
N TRP A 58 14.24 -11.94 -17.68
CA TRP A 58 13.65 -10.86 -18.48
C TRP A 58 14.38 -9.52 -18.35
N GLY A 59 14.98 -9.26 -17.17
CA GLY A 59 15.78 -8.06 -16.92
C GLY A 59 17.19 -8.11 -17.53
N TRP A 60 17.62 -9.26 -18.02
CA TRP A 60 18.96 -9.47 -18.57
C TRP A 60 19.07 -8.87 -19.96
N LYS A 61 19.55 -7.63 -20.04
CA LYS A 61 19.78 -6.95 -21.31
C LYS A 61 21.17 -7.25 -21.87
N GLY A 62 22.21 -7.47 -21.07
CA GLY A 62 23.56 -7.71 -21.63
C GLY A 62 24.12 -6.50 -22.39
N PHE A 63 25.41 -6.54 -22.67
CA PHE A 63 26.17 -5.42 -23.22
C PHE A 63 27.05 -5.82 -24.41
N ALA A 64 27.23 -7.13 -24.63
CA ALA A 64 28.02 -7.63 -25.75
C ALA A 64 27.16 -7.77 -27.00
N TYR A 65 27.74 -7.42 -28.14
CA TYR A 65 27.20 -7.79 -29.44
C TYR A 65 27.55 -9.25 -29.71
N SER A 66 26.70 -9.94 -30.49
CA SER A 66 27.02 -11.29 -30.96
C SER A 66 28.23 -11.21 -31.90
N ASP A 67 29.14 -12.19 -31.83
CA ASP A 67 30.23 -12.34 -32.82
C ASP A 67 29.71 -12.80 -34.20
N ASP A 68 28.44 -13.23 -34.26
CA ASP A 68 27.71 -13.56 -35.49
C ASP A 68 27.12 -12.28 -36.12
N PRO A 69 27.62 -11.85 -37.30
CA PRO A 69 27.15 -10.64 -37.98
C PRO A 69 25.71 -10.73 -38.47
N ASP A 70 25.16 -11.94 -38.63
CA ASP A 70 23.77 -12.16 -39.07
C ASP A 70 22.79 -12.28 -37.89
N PHE A 71 23.24 -12.09 -36.65
CA PHE A 71 22.39 -12.21 -35.46
C PHE A 71 21.58 -10.92 -35.21
N PRO A 72 20.24 -10.92 -35.39
CA PRO A 72 19.42 -9.72 -35.32
C PRO A 72 19.09 -9.34 -33.87
N GLN A 73 20.09 -8.93 -33.10
CA GLN A 73 20.00 -8.76 -31.65
C GLN A 73 18.89 -7.79 -31.22
N GLN A 74 18.75 -6.65 -31.90
CA GLN A 74 17.73 -5.64 -31.58
C GLN A 74 16.30 -6.15 -31.82
N GLU A 75 16.08 -6.87 -32.93
CA GLU A 75 14.78 -7.46 -33.24
C GLU A 75 14.41 -8.55 -32.23
N LEU A 76 15.36 -9.43 -31.88
CA LEU A 76 15.13 -10.50 -30.91
C LEU A 76 14.82 -9.94 -29.52
N ARG A 77 15.46 -8.83 -29.12
CA ARG A 77 15.14 -8.11 -27.87
C ARG A 77 13.70 -7.60 -27.88
N ALA A 78 13.30 -6.92 -28.95
CA ALA A 78 11.95 -6.39 -29.07
C ALA A 78 10.90 -7.53 -29.03
N ARG A 79 11.17 -8.63 -29.75
CA ARG A 79 10.30 -9.82 -29.75
C ARG A 79 10.23 -10.50 -28.39
N ARG A 80 11.34 -10.57 -27.65
CA ARG A 80 11.38 -11.11 -26.28
C ARG A 80 10.60 -10.22 -25.32
N ASP A 81 10.80 -8.91 -25.34
CA ASP A 81 10.10 -7.98 -24.46
C ASP A 81 8.58 -7.98 -24.76
N ALA A 82 8.19 -8.07 -26.05
CA ALA A 82 6.79 -8.25 -26.46
C ALA A 82 6.21 -9.59 -25.98
N LEU A 83 6.98 -10.68 -26.04
CA LEU A 83 6.58 -11.97 -25.48
C LEU A 83 6.39 -11.88 -23.96
N HIS A 84 7.30 -11.23 -23.22
CA HIS A 84 7.19 -11.04 -21.78
C HIS A 84 5.90 -10.32 -21.43
N ALA A 85 5.61 -9.22 -22.12
CA ALA A 85 4.39 -8.43 -21.91
C ALA A 85 3.12 -9.26 -22.16
N ARG A 86 3.12 -10.11 -23.20
CA ARG A 86 1.99 -11.00 -23.50
C ARG A 86 1.79 -12.07 -22.44
N LEU A 87 2.86 -12.75 -22.02
CA LEU A 87 2.79 -13.78 -20.97
C LEU A 87 2.35 -13.17 -19.63
N LYS A 88 2.87 -11.98 -19.29
CA LYS A 88 2.47 -11.26 -18.08
C LYS A 88 0.97 -10.95 -18.08
N ARG A 89 0.44 -10.43 -19.20
CA ARG A 89 -0.99 -10.16 -19.35
C ARG A 89 -1.82 -11.44 -19.22
N PHE A 90 -1.39 -12.53 -19.85
CA PHE A 90 -2.08 -13.81 -19.74
C PHE A 90 -2.17 -14.30 -18.28
N VAL A 91 -1.08 -14.24 -17.51
CA VAL A 91 -1.08 -14.62 -16.08
C VAL A 91 -1.96 -13.68 -15.24
N GLU A 92 -1.92 -12.38 -15.53
CA GLU A 92 -2.79 -11.39 -14.88
C GLU A 92 -4.27 -11.69 -15.16
N ASP A 93 -4.63 -11.98 -16.42
CA ASP A 93 -6.00 -12.30 -16.84
C ASP A 93 -6.48 -13.64 -16.27
N ALA A 94 -5.65 -14.68 -16.28
CA ALA A 94 -5.97 -15.99 -15.72
C ALA A 94 -6.20 -15.92 -14.19
N GLY A 95 -5.37 -15.15 -13.48
CA GLY A 95 -5.51 -14.95 -12.04
C GLY A 95 -6.65 -14.00 -11.63
N ALA A 96 -7.16 -13.18 -12.55
CA ALA A 96 -8.21 -12.19 -12.26
C ALA A 96 -9.53 -12.85 -11.85
N ASP A 97 -9.84 -14.03 -12.38
CA ASP A 97 -11.06 -14.79 -12.11
C ASP A 97 -10.97 -15.65 -10.84
N LEU A 98 -9.77 -16.07 -10.45
CA LEU A 98 -9.58 -16.97 -9.32
C LEU A 98 -9.93 -16.29 -7.99
N ALA A 99 -9.48 -15.05 -7.80
CA ALA A 99 -9.76 -14.29 -6.58
C ALA A 99 -11.26 -14.09 -6.29
N PRO A 100 -12.11 -13.62 -7.23
CA PRO A 100 -13.55 -13.49 -6.99
C PRO A 100 -14.24 -14.85 -6.84
N ARG A 101 -13.81 -15.90 -7.55
CA ARG A 101 -14.35 -17.26 -7.36
C ARG A 101 -14.03 -17.79 -5.96
N LEU A 102 -12.78 -17.70 -5.54
CA LEU A 102 -12.36 -18.11 -4.19
C LEU A 102 -13.08 -17.29 -3.11
N ARG A 103 -13.24 -15.98 -3.31
CA ARG A 103 -14.06 -15.14 -2.42
C ARG A 103 -15.47 -15.70 -2.30
N ASN A 104 -16.13 -16.01 -3.41
CA ASN A 104 -17.51 -16.50 -3.41
C ASN A 104 -17.62 -17.88 -2.75
N GLU A 105 -16.65 -18.78 -2.95
CA GLU A 105 -16.61 -20.09 -2.28
C GLU A 105 -16.37 -19.97 -0.76
N LEU A 106 -15.56 -19.00 -0.33
CA LEU A 106 -15.27 -18.76 1.09
C LEU A 106 -16.35 -17.94 1.80
N TRP A 107 -17.19 -17.22 1.06
CA TRP A 107 -18.18 -16.30 1.62
C TRP A 107 -19.21 -16.98 2.55
N PRO A 108 -19.78 -18.16 2.22
CA PRO A 108 -20.70 -18.86 3.10
C PRO A 108 -20.12 -19.17 4.49
N VAL A 109 -18.80 -19.39 4.59
CA VAL A 109 -18.12 -19.61 5.88
C VAL A 109 -18.12 -18.34 6.73
N VAL A 110 -17.90 -17.19 6.10
CA VAL A 110 -17.99 -15.89 6.76
C VAL A 110 -19.43 -15.63 7.24
N GLU A 111 -20.43 -15.90 6.41
CA GLU A 111 -21.84 -15.75 6.79
C GLU A 111 -22.22 -16.66 7.97
N ALA A 112 -21.75 -17.91 7.97
CA ALA A 112 -21.98 -18.83 9.08
C ALA A 112 -21.32 -18.34 10.38
N TYR A 113 -20.09 -17.82 10.30
CA TYR A 113 -19.40 -17.22 11.45
C TYR A 113 -20.16 -16.01 12.00
N GLU A 114 -20.56 -15.08 11.13
CA GLU A 114 -21.32 -13.89 11.53
C GLU A 114 -22.68 -14.26 12.14
N SER A 115 -23.38 -15.24 11.57
CA SER A 115 -24.65 -15.73 12.11
C SER A 115 -24.48 -16.37 13.50
N ALA A 116 -23.46 -17.21 13.68
CA ALA A 116 -23.17 -17.83 14.98
C ALA A 116 -22.80 -16.78 16.03
N LYS A 117 -21.99 -15.78 15.66
CA LYS A 117 -21.61 -14.65 16.53
C LYS A 117 -22.84 -13.84 16.95
N GLN A 118 -23.74 -13.55 16.01
CA GLN A 118 -25.00 -12.84 16.28
C GLN A 118 -25.93 -13.64 17.20
N GLN A 119 -26.10 -14.94 16.96
CA GLN A 119 -26.92 -15.81 17.83
C GLN A 119 -26.38 -15.88 19.25
N ALA A 120 -25.05 -15.85 19.41
CA ALA A 120 -24.39 -15.82 20.71
C ALA A 120 -24.40 -14.43 21.38
N GLY A 121 -24.89 -13.38 20.70
CA GLY A 121 -24.88 -12.01 21.23
C GLY A 121 -23.48 -11.46 21.49
N CYS A 122 -22.46 -11.93 20.76
CA CYS A 122 -21.07 -11.55 20.95
C CYS A 122 -20.63 -10.51 19.91
N LEU A 123 -19.60 -9.71 20.25
CA LEU A 123 -18.93 -8.79 19.35
C LEU A 123 -17.43 -9.01 19.43
N ASP A 124 -16.76 -9.05 18.28
CA ASP A 124 -15.31 -9.01 18.19
C ASP A 124 -14.78 -7.57 18.07
N PHE A 125 -13.45 -7.40 18.06
CA PHE A 125 -12.84 -6.08 18.01
C PHE A 125 -13.19 -5.28 16.76
N THR A 126 -13.44 -5.95 15.63
CA THR A 126 -13.82 -5.29 14.38
C THR A 126 -15.27 -4.83 14.48
N ASP A 127 -16.14 -5.65 15.05
CA ASP A 127 -17.54 -5.29 15.27
C ASP A 127 -17.66 -4.05 16.15
N LEU A 128 -16.87 -3.95 17.22
CA LEU A 128 -16.88 -2.77 18.08
C LEU A 128 -16.62 -1.48 17.29
N LEU A 129 -15.69 -1.50 16.33
CA LEU A 129 -15.43 -0.37 15.44
C LEU A 129 -16.59 -0.13 14.47
N ILE A 130 -17.09 -1.18 13.81
CA ILE A 130 -18.18 -1.06 12.82
C ILE A 130 -19.46 -0.56 13.48
N CYS A 131 -19.85 -1.13 14.62
CA CYS A 131 -21.03 -0.72 15.38
C CYS A 131 -20.91 0.72 15.86
N THR A 132 -19.74 1.12 16.40
CA THR A 132 -19.50 2.50 16.82
C THR A 132 -19.59 3.46 15.64
N ARG A 133 -18.95 3.13 14.51
CA ARG A 133 -19.03 3.91 13.28
C ARG A 133 -20.48 4.06 12.81
N ASN A 134 -21.22 2.96 12.72
CA ASN A 134 -22.61 2.98 12.26
C ASN A 134 -23.48 3.82 13.20
N LEU A 135 -23.32 3.67 14.52
CA LEU A 135 -24.07 4.44 15.50
C LEU A 135 -23.82 5.95 15.36
N LEU A 136 -22.56 6.34 15.19
CA LEU A 136 -22.18 7.73 14.95
C LEU A 136 -22.72 8.24 13.62
N ARG A 137 -22.62 7.46 12.55
CA ARG A 137 -23.07 7.83 11.21
C ARG A 137 -24.60 7.99 11.16
N ASP A 138 -25.32 7.05 11.74
CA ASP A 138 -26.75 6.86 11.53
C ASP A 138 -27.61 7.55 12.62
N SER A 139 -27.05 7.84 13.80
CA SER A 139 -27.76 8.55 14.89
C SER A 139 -27.12 9.88 15.24
N GLN A 140 -27.77 10.97 14.80
CA GLN A 140 -27.35 12.34 15.13
C GLN A 140 -27.46 12.63 16.63
N GLU A 141 -28.46 12.05 17.31
CA GLU A 141 -28.68 12.22 18.75
C GLU A 141 -27.49 11.66 19.55
N VAL A 142 -27.11 10.41 19.27
CA VAL A 142 -25.97 9.77 19.94
C VAL A 142 -24.68 10.50 19.62
N ARG A 143 -24.50 10.93 18.37
CA ARG A 143 -23.34 11.74 17.99
C ARG A 143 -23.32 13.04 18.79
N ALA A 144 -24.43 13.76 18.89
CA ALA A 144 -24.51 15.02 19.63
C ALA A 144 -24.15 14.84 21.11
N GLU A 145 -24.67 13.80 21.76
CA GLU A 145 -24.35 13.46 23.14
C GLU A 145 -22.84 13.20 23.30
N LEU A 146 -22.25 12.37 22.44
CA LEU A 146 -20.83 12.03 22.49
C LEU A 146 -19.95 13.25 22.18
N GLN A 147 -20.38 14.12 21.26
CA GLN A 147 -19.67 15.36 20.95
C GLN A 147 -19.71 16.38 22.09
N GLN A 148 -20.79 16.41 22.89
CA GLN A 148 -20.89 17.22 24.09
C GLN A 148 -20.02 16.66 25.22
N ARG A 149 -20.00 15.33 25.37
CA ARG A 149 -19.19 14.64 26.39
C ARG A 149 -17.69 14.73 26.09
N PHE A 150 -17.29 14.49 24.85
CA PHE A 150 -15.89 14.50 24.41
C PHE A 150 -15.59 15.76 23.62
N THR A 151 -15.04 16.75 24.32
CA THR A 151 -14.81 18.09 23.78
C THR A 151 -13.50 18.21 23.00
N HIS A 152 -12.54 17.31 23.22
CA HIS A 152 -11.22 17.30 22.58
C HIS A 152 -10.73 15.86 22.39
N PHE A 153 -10.10 15.58 21.24
CA PHE A 153 -9.50 14.30 20.92
C PHE A 153 -8.00 14.47 20.73
N PHE A 154 -7.23 13.67 21.47
CA PHE A 154 -5.79 13.52 21.33
C PHE A 154 -5.50 12.10 20.84
N VAL A 155 -4.95 11.98 19.64
CA VAL A 155 -4.62 10.67 19.04
C VAL A 155 -3.12 10.60 18.83
N ASP A 156 -2.47 9.69 19.52
CA ASP A 156 -1.07 9.34 19.32
C ASP A 156 -0.93 8.22 18.30
N GLU A 157 0.26 8.07 17.71
CA GLU A 157 0.58 7.06 16.69
C GLU A 157 -0.43 7.02 15.53
N PHE A 158 -0.90 8.19 15.07
CA PHE A 158 -1.94 8.31 14.05
C PHE A 158 -1.58 7.62 12.73
N GLN A 159 -0.29 7.41 12.44
CA GLN A 159 0.16 6.66 11.27
C GLN A 159 -0.31 5.19 11.23
N ASP A 160 -0.66 4.61 12.39
CA ASP A 160 -1.11 3.22 12.52
C ASP A 160 -2.64 3.07 12.56
N THR A 161 -3.37 4.16 12.30
CA THR A 161 -4.84 4.22 12.31
C THR A 161 -5.42 3.63 11.03
N ASP A 162 -6.46 2.78 11.16
CA ASP A 162 -7.18 2.21 10.01
C ASP A 162 -8.35 3.13 9.54
N PRO A 163 -8.88 2.93 8.31
CA PRO A 163 -9.94 3.78 7.77
C PRO A 163 -11.19 3.92 8.65
N LEU A 164 -11.61 2.86 9.36
CA LEU A 164 -12.80 2.92 10.22
C LEU A 164 -12.54 3.81 11.45
N GLN A 165 -11.35 3.74 12.03
CA GLN A 165 -10.96 4.59 13.15
C GLN A 165 -10.88 6.07 12.75
N VAL A 166 -10.37 6.36 11.55
CA VAL A 166 -10.37 7.71 10.98
C VAL A 166 -11.80 8.23 10.79
N GLU A 167 -12.70 7.40 10.24
CA GLU A 167 -14.11 7.73 10.06
C GLU A 167 -14.79 8.08 11.40
N ILE A 168 -14.63 7.23 12.41
CA ILE A 168 -15.16 7.44 13.77
C ILE A 168 -14.67 8.79 14.34
N LEU A 169 -13.35 9.02 14.29
CA LEU A 169 -12.72 10.21 14.85
C LEU A 169 -13.25 11.49 14.20
N LEU A 170 -13.41 11.49 12.88
CA LEU A 170 -13.83 12.68 12.14
C LEU A 170 -15.32 12.96 12.29
N LEU A 171 -16.18 11.93 12.36
CA LEU A 171 -17.59 12.11 12.69
C LEU A 171 -17.78 12.67 14.11
N LEU A 172 -16.97 12.20 15.08
CA LEU A 172 -16.96 12.75 16.45
C LEU A 172 -16.40 14.17 16.53
N ALA A 173 -15.51 14.54 15.62
CA ALA A 173 -14.94 15.87 15.60
C ALA A 173 -15.72 16.86 14.72
N ALA A 174 -16.64 16.39 13.87
CA ALA A 174 -17.34 17.19 12.87
C ALA A 174 -18.11 18.38 13.48
N ASP A 175 -18.08 19.50 12.77
CA ASP A 175 -18.86 20.71 13.07
C ASP A 175 -20.33 20.63 12.61
N ASP A 176 -20.62 19.72 11.69
CA ASP A 176 -21.97 19.38 11.23
C ASP A 176 -22.42 18.02 11.79
N LEU A 177 -23.52 18.00 12.53
CA LEU A 177 -24.11 16.75 13.06
C LEU A 177 -24.78 15.92 11.96
N ALA A 178 -25.19 16.53 10.85
CA ALA A 178 -25.87 15.85 9.75
C ALA A 178 -24.90 15.15 8.77
N VAL A 179 -23.60 15.43 8.84
CA VAL A 179 -22.63 14.83 7.93
C VAL A 179 -22.54 13.32 8.15
N THR A 180 -22.66 12.50 7.11
CA THR A 180 -22.52 11.04 7.22
C THR A 180 -21.26 10.53 6.53
N ASP A 181 -20.73 11.32 5.60
CA ASP A 181 -19.47 11.03 4.92
C ASP A 181 -18.31 11.75 5.61
N TRP A 182 -17.44 10.96 6.25
CA TRP A 182 -16.23 11.47 6.90
C TRP A 182 -15.25 12.13 5.93
N GLN A 183 -15.34 11.82 4.62
CA GLN A 183 -14.43 12.37 3.63
C GLN A 183 -14.60 13.87 3.46
N VAL A 184 -15.83 14.37 3.64
CA VAL A 184 -16.20 15.79 3.55
C VAL A 184 -16.40 16.45 4.92
N ALA A 185 -16.41 15.68 6.01
CA ALA A 185 -16.55 16.19 7.36
C ALA A 185 -15.43 17.20 7.71
N ARG A 186 -15.83 18.32 8.31
CA ARG A 186 -14.92 19.36 8.80
C ARG A 186 -14.88 19.32 10.32
N PRO A 187 -13.72 19.10 10.95
CA PRO A 187 -13.63 19.10 12.39
C PRO A 187 -13.87 20.50 12.99
N CYS A 188 -14.55 20.57 14.13
CA CYS A 188 -14.62 21.79 14.94
C CYS A 188 -13.20 22.29 15.26
N ALA A 189 -12.99 23.60 15.07
CA ALA A 189 -11.72 24.22 15.37
C ALA A 189 -11.30 23.99 16.84
N GLY A 190 -10.10 23.44 17.03
CA GLY A 190 -9.54 23.14 18.36
C GLY A 190 -9.88 21.75 18.92
N LYS A 191 -10.79 21.00 18.29
CA LYS A 191 -11.28 19.71 18.82
C LYS A 191 -10.33 18.54 18.55
N LEU A 192 -9.48 18.64 17.54
CA LEU A 192 -8.53 17.57 17.16
C LEU A 192 -7.07 17.96 17.41
N PHE A 193 -6.32 17.03 17.99
CA PHE A 193 -4.87 17.04 18.05
C PHE A 193 -4.33 15.64 17.71
N LEU A 194 -3.69 15.51 16.56
CA LEU A 194 -3.18 14.23 16.05
C LEU A 194 -1.66 14.26 16.04
N VAL A 195 -1.02 13.20 16.53
CA VAL A 195 0.43 13.00 16.54
C VAL A 195 0.75 11.73 15.76
N GLY A 196 1.74 11.81 14.88
CA GLY A 196 2.26 10.61 14.21
C GLY A 196 3.62 10.81 13.56
N ASP A 197 4.27 9.69 13.25
CA ASP A 197 5.51 9.61 12.48
C ASP A 197 5.33 8.64 11.31
N PRO A 198 5.21 9.14 10.06
CA PRO A 198 5.03 8.27 8.90
C PRO A 198 6.21 7.34 8.64
N LYS A 199 7.41 7.61 9.19
CA LYS A 199 8.57 6.71 9.09
C LYS A 199 8.44 5.48 9.99
N GLN A 200 7.54 5.52 10.98
CA GLN A 200 7.32 4.43 11.94
C GLN A 200 6.10 3.57 11.63
N SER A 201 5.39 3.83 10.52
CA SER A 201 4.27 2.98 10.08
C SER A 201 4.78 1.60 9.64
N ILE A 202 4.92 0.69 10.59
CA ILE A 202 5.32 -0.71 10.37
C ILE A 202 4.11 -1.64 10.26
N TYR A 203 2.88 -1.15 10.52
CA TYR A 203 1.66 -1.95 10.58
C TYR A 203 0.89 -2.05 9.25
N ARG A 204 1.55 -1.91 8.10
CA ARG A 204 0.89 -2.02 6.78
C ARG A 204 0.11 -3.34 6.59
N PHE A 205 0.53 -4.42 7.25
CA PHE A 205 -0.15 -5.72 7.24
C PHE A 205 -1.46 -5.76 8.05
N ARG A 206 -1.74 -4.75 8.88
CA ARG A 206 -2.97 -4.60 9.70
C ARG A 206 -3.91 -3.50 9.20
N ARG A 207 -3.87 -3.17 7.91
CA ARG A 207 -4.71 -2.13 7.26
C ARG A 207 -4.36 -0.68 7.63
N ALA A 208 -3.25 -0.43 8.35
CA ALA A 208 -2.71 0.93 8.45
C ALA A 208 -2.17 1.36 7.07
N ASP A 209 -2.62 2.53 6.58
CA ASP A 209 -2.22 3.05 5.28
C ASP A 209 -1.56 4.43 5.41
N VAL A 210 -0.24 4.47 5.17
CA VAL A 210 0.52 5.73 5.11
C VAL A 210 -0.06 6.71 4.08
N ARG A 211 -0.71 6.21 3.02
CA ARG A 211 -1.40 7.07 2.05
C ARG A 211 -2.61 7.75 2.70
N LEU A 212 -3.43 6.99 3.43
CA LEU A 212 -4.55 7.54 4.19
C LEU A 212 -4.07 8.57 5.21
N TYR A 213 -3.01 8.27 5.96
CA TYR A 213 -2.41 9.23 6.89
C TYR A 213 -2.08 10.56 6.20
N ARG A 214 -1.37 10.51 5.05
CA ARG A 214 -0.97 11.70 4.29
C ARG A 214 -2.17 12.43 3.69
N GLU A 215 -3.19 11.71 3.24
CA GLU A 215 -4.43 12.28 2.71
C GLU A 215 -5.20 13.03 3.79
N VAL A 216 -5.42 12.40 4.94
CA VAL A 216 -6.09 13.03 6.08
C VAL A 216 -5.30 14.22 6.59
N GLN A 217 -3.98 14.11 6.72
CA GLN A 217 -3.11 15.22 7.11
C GLN A 217 -3.28 16.41 6.18
N ARG A 218 -3.22 16.20 4.86
CA ARG A 218 -3.37 17.25 3.86
C ARG A 218 -4.73 17.92 3.96
N ARG A 219 -5.80 17.14 4.03
CA ARG A 219 -7.18 17.64 4.14
C ARG A 219 -7.37 18.47 5.41
N LEU A 220 -6.85 18.01 6.54
CA LEU A 220 -6.94 18.76 7.80
C LEU A 220 -6.20 20.10 7.70
N ILE A 221 -5.03 20.14 7.05
CA ILE A 221 -4.28 21.38 6.81
C ILE A 221 -5.07 22.34 5.92
N GLU A 222 -5.68 21.84 4.84
CA GLU A 222 -6.57 22.63 3.96
C GLU A 222 -7.79 23.17 4.70
N GLN A 223 -8.28 22.44 5.72
CA GLN A 223 -9.36 22.86 6.62
C GLN A 223 -8.87 23.78 7.77
N GLY A 224 -7.60 24.19 7.78
CA GLY A 224 -7.04 25.17 8.72
C GLY A 224 -6.20 24.57 9.85
N ALA A 225 -5.89 23.26 9.82
CA ALA A 225 -5.01 22.65 10.80
C ALA A 225 -3.57 23.13 10.60
N ARG A 226 -2.88 23.39 11.71
CA ARG A 226 -1.48 23.81 11.70
C ARG A 226 -0.58 22.61 11.93
N PRO A 227 0.28 22.25 10.96
CA PRO A 227 1.31 21.25 11.19
C PRO A 227 2.37 21.82 12.14
N VAL A 228 2.83 20.98 13.05
CA VAL A 228 3.90 21.24 14.02
C VAL A 228 4.88 20.10 13.88
N HIS A 229 6.15 20.41 13.65
CA HIS A 229 7.18 19.40 13.50
C HIS A 229 8.04 19.37 14.76
N LEU A 230 8.15 18.21 15.40
CA LEU A 230 9.12 17.96 16.46
C LEU A 230 10.28 17.22 15.84
N SER A 231 11.48 17.79 15.92
CA SER A 231 12.70 17.20 15.35
C SER A 231 13.68 16.72 16.43
N VAL A 232 13.53 17.20 17.67
CA VAL A 232 14.45 16.85 18.76
C VAL A 232 14.15 15.45 19.29
N SER A 233 15.18 14.59 19.30
CA SER A 233 15.14 13.29 19.97
C SER A 233 15.79 13.40 21.35
N PHE A 234 15.03 13.07 22.39
CA PHE A 234 15.52 12.98 23.77
C PHE A 234 15.87 11.56 24.20
N ARG A 235 15.58 10.55 23.36
CA ARG A 235 15.73 9.13 23.71
C ARG A 235 17.09 8.56 23.34
N SER A 236 17.66 9.00 22.23
CA SER A 236 18.84 8.37 21.63
C SER A 236 20.02 9.33 21.60
N VAL A 237 21.24 8.83 21.80
CA VAL A 237 22.47 9.60 21.64
C VAL A 237 22.72 9.96 20.16
N PRO A 238 23.45 11.05 19.85
CA PRO A 238 23.65 11.53 18.49
C PRO A 238 24.15 10.46 17.50
N GLN A 239 25.03 9.56 17.94
CA GLN A 239 25.61 8.51 17.10
C GLN A 239 24.56 7.55 16.55
N ILE A 240 23.56 7.18 17.37
CA ILE A 240 22.44 6.33 16.93
C ILE A 240 21.56 7.10 15.95
N GLN A 241 21.32 8.39 16.21
CA GLN A 241 20.50 9.23 15.34
C GLN A 241 21.14 9.39 13.96
N GLU A 242 22.45 9.62 13.90
CA GLU A 242 23.23 9.73 12.66
C GLU A 242 23.13 8.45 11.83
N ALA A 243 23.33 7.29 12.46
CA ALA A 243 23.22 5.99 11.79
C ALA A 243 21.82 5.77 11.20
N VAL A 244 20.76 6.07 11.95
CA VAL A 244 19.37 5.94 11.48
C VAL A 244 19.07 6.96 10.37
N ASN A 245 19.51 8.21 10.50
CA ASN A 245 19.30 9.23 9.48
C ASN A 245 20.03 8.92 8.17
N ALA A 246 21.20 8.27 8.24
CA ALA A 246 21.90 7.78 7.04
C ALA A 246 21.12 6.66 6.33
N ALA A 247 20.43 5.79 7.09
CA ALA A 247 19.59 4.74 6.53
C ALA A 247 18.27 5.27 5.92
N PHE A 248 17.74 6.38 6.42
CA PHE A 248 16.48 6.99 5.98
C PHE A 248 16.69 8.42 5.47
N PRO A 249 17.10 8.62 4.20
CA PRO A 249 17.35 9.95 3.66
C PRO A 249 16.11 10.85 3.76
N VAL A 250 16.34 12.10 4.14
CA VAL A 250 15.28 13.09 4.43
C VAL A 250 14.52 13.43 3.14
N SER A 251 13.21 13.15 3.11
CA SER A 251 12.34 13.55 2.00
C SER A 251 12.24 15.08 1.91
N PRO A 252 12.24 15.67 0.69
CA PRO A 252 12.36 17.11 0.46
C PRO A 252 11.25 17.97 1.10
N GLU A 253 10.12 17.37 1.49
CA GLU A 253 9.00 18.02 2.20
C GLU A 253 9.39 18.56 3.60
N HIS A 254 10.54 18.14 4.15
CA HIS A 254 11.02 18.53 5.49
C HIS A 254 12.03 19.69 5.47
N ARG A 255 12.23 20.38 4.34
CA ARG A 255 13.25 21.45 4.18
C ARG A 255 12.84 22.84 4.70
N GLY A 256 11.63 23.01 5.23
CA GLY A 256 11.08 24.32 5.60
C GLY A 256 11.52 24.90 6.95
N ALA A 257 12.27 24.18 7.78
CA ALA A 257 12.75 24.71 9.06
C ALA A 257 14.06 25.48 8.86
N THR A 258 13.98 26.75 8.46
CA THR A 258 15.11 27.68 8.55
C THR A 258 15.33 28.05 10.02
N GLY A 259 16.08 27.20 10.70
CA GLY A 259 16.56 27.38 12.06
C GLY A 259 17.73 26.41 12.25
N ARG A 260 18.83 26.92 12.79
CA ARG A 260 20.14 26.28 12.85
C ARG A 260 20.15 25.08 13.80
N ASP A 261 19.50 23.98 13.44
CA ASP A 261 19.71 22.69 14.10
C ASP A 261 19.27 21.54 13.19
N ARG A 262 20.25 20.76 12.72
CA ARG A 262 20.02 19.59 11.87
C ARG A 262 19.97 18.37 12.77
N SER A 263 18.85 18.16 13.46
CA SER A 263 18.65 16.94 14.25
C SER A 263 17.20 16.45 14.19
N ALA A 264 17.10 15.17 13.79
CA ALA A 264 16.14 14.10 14.11
C ALA A 264 14.64 14.18 13.76
N GLY A 265 14.04 12.98 13.85
CA GLY A 265 12.79 12.53 13.25
C GLY A 265 11.61 13.45 13.45
N THR A 266 10.96 13.78 12.34
CA THR A 266 9.83 14.68 12.29
C THR A 266 8.56 13.98 12.79
N ARG A 267 8.25 14.11 14.08
CA ARG A 267 6.87 13.90 14.52
C ARG A 267 6.06 15.08 14.00
N SER A 268 5.00 14.81 13.26
CA SER A 268 4.07 15.85 12.83
C SER A 268 2.88 15.83 13.78
N ALA A 269 2.62 16.97 14.42
CA ALA A 269 1.41 17.21 15.18
C ALA A 269 0.54 18.22 14.43
N CYS A 270 -0.74 17.94 14.21
CA CYS A 270 -1.66 18.91 13.59
C CYS A 270 -2.60 19.50 14.64
N ARG A 271 -2.69 20.84 14.71
CA ARG A 271 -3.57 21.59 15.62
C ARG A 271 -4.43 22.61 14.86
N LEU A 272 -5.75 22.52 14.93
CA LEU A 272 -6.67 23.58 14.49
C LEU A 272 -6.76 24.68 15.58
N ARG A 273 -6.63 25.97 15.23
CA ARG A 273 -6.81 27.09 16.19
C ARG A 273 -8.25 27.62 16.18
N GLN A 274 -8.73 28.07 17.34
CA GLN A 274 -9.84 29.02 17.46
C GLN A 274 -9.30 30.45 17.30
N ASP A 275 -9.87 31.24 16.38
CA ASP A 275 -9.81 32.70 16.47
C ASP A 275 -10.99 33.16 17.33
N ARG A 276 -10.74 33.44 18.61
CA ARG A 276 -11.70 34.18 19.44
C ARG A 276 -11.44 35.67 19.29
N GLN A 277 -12.24 36.36 18.47
CA GLN A 277 -12.53 37.78 18.69
C GLN A 277 -13.66 37.87 19.71
N LEU A 278 -13.31 38.17 20.96
CA LEU A 278 -14.28 38.63 21.95
C LEU A 278 -14.53 40.12 21.70
N PRO A 279 -15.79 40.59 21.53
CA PRO A 279 -16.08 42.01 21.55
C PRO A 279 -15.95 42.53 22.98
N HIS A 280 -15.15 43.59 23.16
CA HIS A 280 -15.15 44.40 24.37
C HIS A 280 -16.54 45.03 24.58
N ARG A 281 -17.21 44.66 25.68
CA ARG A 281 -18.02 45.55 26.50
C ARG A 281 -17.89 45.15 27.95
#